data_AF-A0A011QU15-F1
#
_entry.id   AF-A0A011QU15-F1
#
_cell.length_a   1.000
_cell.length_b   1.000
_cell.length_c   1.000
_cell.angle_alpha   90.00
_cell.angle_beta   90.00
_cell.angle_gamma   90.00
#
_symmetry.space_group_name_H-M   'P 1'
#
loop_
_entity.id
_entity.type
_entity.pdbx_description
1 polymer ?
#
loop_
_entity_poly.entity_id
_entity_poly.type
_entity_poly.pdbx_seq_one_letter_code
_entity_poly.pdbx_strand_id
1 'polypeptide(L)' 'MNTNTAFRILTANRIARTNAAAEYVVRSITKAGAFSKMAPSQFDYCKTREAAEERVAYLERVNPGRKYGIDER' A
#
# COMPACT_ATOMS: atom_id res chain seq x y z
N MET A 1 24.46 12.07 19.63
CA MET A 1 23.49 11.50 18.67
C MET A 1 22.60 12.63 18.18
N ASN A 2 22.61 12.96 16.88
CA ASN A 2 21.74 13.99 16.33
C ASN A 2 20.28 13.51 16.41
N THR A 3 19.43 14.30 17.08
CA THR A 3 17.99 14.04 17.28
C THR A 3 17.28 13.72 15.96
N ASN A 4 17.65 14.38 14.86
CA ASN A 4 17.10 14.12 13.52
C ASN A 4 17.32 12.69 13.01
N THR A 5 18.45 12.05 13.33
CA THR A 5 18.73 10.67 12.90
C THR A 5 17.87 9.67 13.66
N ALA A 6 17.68 9.91 14.96
CA ALA A 6 16.81 9.08 15.79
C ALA A 6 15.33 9.16 15.34
N PHE A 7 14.83 10.36 15.03
CA PHE A 7 13.47 10.53 14.49
C PHE A 7 13.27 9.79 13.17
N ARG A 8 14.22 9.88 12.22
CA ARG A 8 14.13 9.16 10.94
C ARG A 8 14.06 7.65 11.12
N ILE A 9 14.88 7.09 12.02
CA ILE A 9 14.90 5.65 12.31
C ILE A 9 13.57 5.20 12.94
N LEU A 10 13.03 5.97 13.90
CA LEU A 10 11.75 5.66 14.54
C LEU A 10 10.59 5.69 13.54
N THR A 11 10.55 6.68 12.65
CA THR A 11 9.51 6.79 11.62
C THR A 11 9.60 5.63 10.62
N ALA A 12 10.81 5.29 10.16
CA ALA A 12 11.03 4.15 9.27
C ALA A 12 10.58 2.82 9.92
N ASN A 13 10.93 2.60 11.18
CA ASN A 13 10.51 1.41 11.93
C ASN A 13 8.99 1.35 12.14
N ARG A 14 8.34 2.50 12.35
CA ARG A 14 6.87 2.57 12.47
C ARG A 14 6.20 2.16 11.16
N ILE A 15 6.64 2.72 10.04
CA ILE A 15 6.13 2.38 8.70
C ILE A 15 6.34 0.90 8.40
N ALA A 16 7.53 0.36 8.71
CA ALA A 16 7.84 -1.05 8.53
C ALA A 16 6.91 -1.96 9.35
N ARG A 17 6.60 -1.60 10.60
CA ARG A 17 5.66 -2.37 11.44
C ARG A 17 4.23 -2.33 10.94
N THR A 18 3.74 -1.18 10.48
CA THR A 18 2.40 -1.10 9.86
C THR A 18 2.30 -1.93 8.59
N ASN A 19 3.35 -1.94 7.76
CA ASN A 19 3.38 -2.71 6.53
C ASN A 19 3.55 -4.22 6.78
N ALA A 20 4.18 -4.62 7.88
CA ALA A 20 4.34 -6.02 8.27
C ALA A 20 3.07 -6.65 8.84
N ALA A 21 2.15 -5.83 9.36
CA ALA A 21 0.88 -6.29 9.94
C ALA A 21 -0.30 -6.23 8.95
N ALA A 22 -0.05 -5.88 7.69
CA ALA A 22 -1.08 -5.82 6.66
C ALA A 22 -1.12 -7.14 5.89
N GLU A 23 -2.30 -7.75 5.85
CA GLU A 23 -2.57 -9.01 5.14
C GLU A 23 -2.94 -8.76 3.67
N TYR A 24 -3.41 -7.55 3.34
CA TYR A 24 -3.86 -7.19 2.01
C TYR A 24 -3.11 -5.96 1.50
N VAL A 25 -2.74 -5.97 0.22
CA VAL A 25 -2.06 -4.85 -0.42
C VAL A 25 -2.76 -4.49 -1.72
N VAL A 26 -3.21 -3.25 -1.85
CA VAL A 26 -3.81 -2.75 -3.09
C VAL A 26 -2.71 -2.31 -4.05
N ARG A 27 -2.72 -2.85 -5.28
CA ARG A 27 -1.70 -2.57 -6.29
C ARG A 27 -2.34 -2.27 -7.63
N SER A 28 -1.69 -1.41 -8.41
CA SER A 28 -2.12 -1.19 -9.80
C SER A 28 -1.82 -2.42 -10.65
N ILE A 29 -2.71 -2.72 -11.57
CA ILE A 29 -2.59 -3.81 -12.54
C ILE A 29 -2.11 -3.21 -13.86
N THR A 30 -1.02 -3.76 -14.38
CA THR A 30 -0.47 -3.38 -15.68
C THR A 30 -1.36 -3.86 -16.82
N LYS A 31 -1.15 -3.36 -18.05
CA LYS A 31 -1.90 -3.83 -19.23
C LYS A 31 -1.77 -5.35 -19.48
N ALA A 32 -0.68 -5.96 -19.01
CA ALA A 32 -0.45 -7.40 -19.10
C ALA A 32 -1.17 -8.22 -18.01
N GLY A 33 -1.97 -7.58 -17.15
CA GLY A 33 -2.70 -8.25 -16.07
C GLY A 33 -1.87 -8.54 -14.82
N ALA A 34 -0.58 -8.21 -14.83
CA ALA A 34 0.30 -8.39 -13.68
C ALA A 34 0.28 -7.18 -12.74
N PHE A 35 0.45 -7.41 -11.44
CA PHE A 35 0.65 -6.34 -10.46
C PHE A 35 1.91 -5.53 -10.76
N SER A 36 1.80 -4.21 -10.63
CA SER A 36 2.91 -3.29 -10.81
C SER A 36 4.05 -3.59 -9.84
N LYS A 37 5.28 -3.73 -10.36
CA LYS A 37 6.50 -3.95 -9.55
C LYS A 37 6.90 -2.77 -8.69
N MET A 38 6.24 -1.61 -8.82
CA MET A 38 6.48 -0.48 -7.94
C MET A 38 6.09 -0.82 -6.50
N ALA A 39 6.83 -0.26 -5.55
CA ALA A 39 6.51 -0.38 -4.14
C ALA A 39 5.15 0.29 -3.86
N PRO A 40 4.23 -0.37 -3.15
CA PRO A 40 2.96 0.22 -2.74
C PRO A 40 3.17 1.38 -1.76
N SER A 41 2.22 2.31 -1.72
CA SER A 41 2.20 3.33 -0.67
C SER A 41 1.78 2.73 0.67
N GLN A 42 2.14 3.36 1.79
CA GLN A 42 1.69 2.95 3.12
C GLN A 42 0.15 2.87 3.23
N PHE A 43 -0.58 3.67 2.46
CA PHE A 43 -2.05 3.71 2.45
C PHE A 43 -2.68 2.56 1.67
N ASP A 44 -1.88 1.82 0.91
CA ASP A 44 -2.36 0.71 0.11
C ASP A 44 -2.23 -0.62 0.87
N TYR A 45 -1.62 -0.61 2.06
CA TYR A 45 -1.57 -1.73 2.99
C TYR A 45 -2.82 -1.74 3.88
N CYS A 46 -3.60 -2.80 3.80
CA CYS A 46 -4.87 -2.98 4.50
C CYS A 46 -4.82 -4.21 5.41
N LYS A 47 -5.48 -4.11 6.58
CA LYS A 47 -5.58 -5.22 7.54
C LYS A 47 -6.73 -6.16 7.24
N THR A 48 -7.77 -5.67 6.57
CA THR A 48 -8.96 -6.45 6.22
C THR A 48 -9.22 -6.34 4.73
N ARG A 49 -9.91 -7.35 4.19
CA ARG A 49 -10.30 -7.39 2.78
C ARG A 49 -11.24 -6.26 2.41
N GLU A 50 -12.24 -5.98 3.24
CA GLU A 50 -13.22 -4.89 3.03
C GLU A 50 -12.52 -3.54 2.86
N ALA A 51 -11.54 -3.23 3.72
CA ALA A 51 -10.76 -2.00 3.62
C ALA A 51 -9.95 -1.92 2.31
N ALA A 52 -9.46 -3.06 1.82
CA ALA A 52 -8.76 -3.13 0.54
C ALA A 52 -9.73 -2.92 -0.64
N GLU A 53 -10.95 -3.45 -0.58
CA GLU A 53 -11.99 -3.26 -1.60
C GLU A 53 -12.47 -1.80 -1.66
N GLU A 54 -12.72 -1.16 -0.52
CA GLU A 54 -13.03 0.28 -0.45
C GLU A 54 -11.90 1.12 -1.03
N ARG A 55 -10.65 0.73 -0.74
CA ARG A 55 -9.47 1.41 -1.27
C ARG A 55 -9.35 1.26 -2.79
N VAL A 56 -9.63 0.08 -3.34
CA VAL A 56 -9.71 -0.13 -4.80
C VAL A 56 -10.77 0.77 -5.41
N ALA A 57 -12.00 0.76 -4.87
CA ALA A 57 -13.10 1.58 -5.38
C ALA A 57 -12.75 3.08 -5.35
N TYR A 58 -12.11 3.55 -4.27
CA TYR A 58 -11.62 4.92 -4.19
C TYR A 58 -10.57 5.23 -5.28
N LEU A 59 -9.58 4.35 -5.47
CA LEU A 59 -8.50 4.56 -6.43
C LEU A 59 -8.99 4.56 -7.88
N GLU A 60 -9.97 3.72 -8.20
CA GLU A 60 -10.63 3.69 -9.51
C GLU A 60 -11.47 4.94 -9.77
N ARG A 61 -12.17 5.46 -8.74
CA ARG A 61 -12.91 6.72 -8.83
C ARG A 61 -11.99 7.91 -9.10
N VAL A 62 -10.83 7.96 -8.44
CA VAL A 62 -9.87 9.08 -8.56
C VAL A 62 -9.02 8.97 -9.82
N ASN A 63 -8.76 7.75 -10.31
CA ASN A 63 -7.94 7.50 -11.51
C ASN A 63 -8.72 6.70 -12.56
N PRO A 64 -9.73 7.31 -13.21
CA PRO A 64 -10.48 6.63 -14.24
C PRO A 64 -9.55 6.22 -15.39
N GLY A 65 -9.49 4.91 -15.68
CA GLY A 65 -8.62 4.33 -16.71
C GLY A 65 -7.43 3.53 -16.19
N ARG A 66 -7.18 3.53 -14.87
CA ARG A 66 -6.28 2.57 -14.23
C ARG A 66 -7.08 1.47 -13.55
N LYS A 67 -6.55 0.24 -13.56
CA LYS A 67 -7.09 -0.88 -12.82
C LYS A 67 -6.25 -1.15 -11.59
N TYR A 68 -6.91 -1.51 -10.50
CA TYR A 68 -6.28 -1.89 -9.25
C TYR A 68 -6.77 -3.28 -8.84
N GLY A 69 -5.99 -3.97 -8.04
CA GLY A 69 -6.37 -5.26 -7.47
C GLY A 69 -5.75 -5.44 -6.09
N ILE A 70 -6.22 -6.47 -5.40
CA ILE A 70 -5.82 -6.81 -4.05
C ILE A 70 -4.87 -7.99 -4.14
N ASP A 71 -3.67 -7.81 -3.60
CA ASP A 71 -2.61 -8.81 -3.47
C ASP A 71 -2.65 -9.29 -2.01
N GLU A 72 -3.05 -10.55 -1.80
CA GLU A 72 -3.08 -11.20 -0.48
C GLU A 72 -1.68 -11.68 -0.14
N ARG A 73 -1.16 -11.32 1.04
CA ARG A 73 0.25 -11.46 1.39
C ARG A 73 0.57 -12.61 2.32
#